data_AF-A0A0M9E4T9-F1
#
_entry.id   AF-A0A0M9E4T9-F1
#
_cell.length_a   1.000
_cell.length_b   1.000
_cell.length_c   1.000
_cell.angle_alpha   90.00
_cell.angle_beta   90.00
_cell.angle_gamma   90.00
#
_symmetry.space_group_name_H-M   'P 1'
#
loop_
_entity.id
_entity.type
_entity.pdbx_description
1 polymer ?
#
loop_
_entity_poly.entity_id
_entity_poly.type
_entity_poly.pdbx_seq_one_letter_code
_entity_poly.pdbx_strand_id
1 'polypeptide(L)'
;MIEGLGTNRSVEFRLKNSSGSIVQRTTKRFTATHDNAFQAYLNAKNNNNKKSGSVYWRGNRYTGVWANNSYTYCARLVRMSFGKSARFSSAINMFNHFNRLNLINRSTNPPLGAAVFYSAHSENGNYGHTGISDGSRHSYSAVNKTNGVLRKSITGAFRAQYLGYVTADNFVANHDR
;
A
#
# COMPACT_ATOMS: atom_id res chain seq x y z
N MET A 1 -0.88 -18.97 17.12
CA MET A 1 -1.05 -17.52 16.91
C MET A 1 0.29 -16.95 16.47
N ILE A 2 0.38 -16.33 15.30
CA ILE A 2 1.64 -15.77 14.77
C ILE A 2 1.68 -14.28 15.10
N GLU A 3 2.61 -13.87 15.97
CA GLU A 3 2.86 -12.47 16.30
C GLU A 3 4.18 -12.05 15.64
N GLY A 4 4.13 -11.08 14.73
CA GLY A 4 5.32 -10.52 14.09
C GLY A 4 5.73 -9.22 14.78
N LEU A 5 6.89 -9.21 15.42
CA LEU A 5 7.57 -7.99 15.87
C LEU A 5 8.76 -7.77 14.93
N GLY A 6 8.72 -6.71 14.13
CA GLY A 6 9.74 -6.42 13.13
C GLY A 6 10.47 -5.11 13.43
N THR A 7 11.81 -5.19 13.50
CA THR A 7 12.71 -4.06 13.24
C THR A 7 13.44 -4.29 11.91
N ASN A 8 13.98 -3.20 11.36
CA ASN A 8 14.28 -2.92 9.94
C ASN A 8 14.97 -3.97 9.02
N ARG A 9 15.29 -5.21 9.42
CA ARG A 9 15.92 -6.21 8.51
C ARG A 9 15.53 -7.68 8.75
N SER A 10 14.62 -7.97 9.67
CA SER A 10 14.18 -9.34 9.89
C SER A 10 12.83 -9.42 10.58
N VAL A 11 12.03 -10.40 10.18
CA VAL A 11 10.86 -10.83 10.96
C VAL A 11 11.23 -12.11 11.68
N GLU A 12 11.07 -12.10 13.00
CA GLU A 12 11.16 -13.30 13.82
C GLU A 12 9.79 -13.95 13.91
N PHE A 13 9.67 -15.15 13.34
CA PHE A 13 8.51 -15.99 13.51
C PHE A 13 8.72 -16.86 14.75
N ARG A 14 7.79 -16.75 15.70
CA ARG A 14 7.79 -17.55 16.93
C ARG A 14 6.61 -18.52 16.90
N LEU A 15 6.92 -19.80 16.93
CA LEU A 15 5.94 -20.85 17.13
C LEU A 15 5.83 -21.09 18.64
N LYS A 16 4.62 -20.92 19.17
CA LYS A 16 4.30 -21.17 20.58
C LYS A 16 3.51 -22.47 20.70
N ASN A 17 3.80 -23.29 21.70
CA ASN A 17 2.98 -24.46 22.05
C ASN A 17 1.70 -24.04 22.80
N SER A 18 0.90 -25.03 23.23
CA SER A 18 -0.36 -24.81 23.96
C SER A 18 -0.18 -24.12 25.32
N SER A 19 1.00 -24.19 25.93
CA SER A 19 1.31 -23.46 27.18
C SER A 19 1.84 -22.05 26.95
N GLY A 20 1.93 -21.60 25.69
CA GLY A 20 2.43 -20.26 25.33
C GLY A 20 3.95 -20.15 25.23
N SER A 21 4.68 -21.24 25.52
CA SER A 21 6.14 -21.29 25.42
C SER A 21 6.61 -21.33 23.96
N ILE A 22 7.65 -20.57 23.64
CA ILE A 22 8.25 -20.53 22.30
C ILE A 22 9.03 -21.83 22.07
N VAL A 23 8.61 -22.64 21.10
CA VAL A 23 9.26 -23.92 20.74
C VAL A 23 10.11 -23.83 19.48
N GLN A 24 9.92 -22.78 18.66
CA GLN A 24 10.73 -22.57 17.48
C GLN A 24 10.83 -21.08 17.15
N ARG A 25 12.03 -20.65 16.77
CA ARG A 25 12.33 -19.30 16.27
C ARG A 25 12.87 -19.43 14.85
N THR A 26 12.23 -18.75 13.91
CA THR A 26 12.74 -18.62 12.54
C THR A 26 12.92 -17.16 12.21
N THR A 27 14.14 -16.75 11.89
CA THR A 27 14.45 -15.38 11.50
C THR A 27 14.58 -15.32 9.98
N LYS A 28 13.61 -14.69 9.31
CA LYS A 28 13.72 -14.45 7.86
C LYS A 28 14.37 -13.08 7.65
N ARG A 29 15.57 -13.09 7.07
CA ARG A 29 16.24 -11.87 6.58
C ARG A 29 15.69 -11.56 5.19
N PHE A 30 15.19 -10.35 5.00
CA PHE A 30 14.71 -9.89 3.71
C PHE A 30 15.84 -9.12 3.01
N THR A 31 15.98 -9.32 1.69
CA THR A 31 16.88 -8.49 0.87
C THR A 31 16.20 -7.17 0.54
N ALA A 32 16.99 -6.13 0.26
CA ALA A 32 16.51 -4.75 0.09
C ALA A 32 15.40 -4.53 -0.96
N THR A 33 15.26 -5.43 -1.95
CA THR A 33 14.17 -5.43 -2.95
C THR A 33 12.88 -6.09 -2.45
N HIS A 34 12.96 -7.09 -1.55
CA HIS A 34 11.79 -7.64 -0.85
C HIS A 34 11.27 -6.71 0.26
N ASP A 35 12.10 -5.78 0.73
CA ASP A 35 11.73 -4.82 1.78
C ASP A 35 10.70 -3.81 1.31
N ASN A 36 10.86 -3.20 0.13
CA ASN A 36 9.96 -2.12 -0.32
C ASN A 36 8.52 -2.63 -0.50
N ALA A 37 8.37 -3.76 -1.20
CA ALA A 37 7.08 -4.38 -1.47
C ALA A 37 6.38 -4.84 -0.19
N PHE A 38 7.08 -5.60 0.65
CA PHE A 38 6.50 -6.14 1.87
C PHE A 38 6.17 -5.03 2.89
N GLN A 39 7.04 -4.03 3.04
CA GLN A 39 6.82 -2.90 3.94
C GLN A 39 5.63 -2.06 3.49
N ALA A 40 5.50 -1.76 2.20
CA ALA A 40 4.36 -1.00 1.68
C ALA A 40 3.03 -1.75 1.90
N TYR A 41 3.03 -3.07 1.65
CA TYR A 41 1.88 -3.93 1.95
C TYR A 41 1.54 -3.92 3.44
N LEU A 42 2.50 -4.14 4.34
CA LEU A 42 2.26 -4.11 5.78
C LEU A 42 1.71 -2.77 6.24
N ASN A 43 2.28 -1.68 5.73
CA ASN A 43 1.80 -0.33 6.01
C ASN A 43 0.33 -0.15 5.63
N ALA A 44 -0.07 -0.57 4.42
CA ALA A 44 -1.46 -0.44 3.98
C ALA A 44 -2.40 -1.40 4.74
N LYS A 45 -2.00 -2.66 4.93
CA LYS A 45 -2.77 -3.68 5.65
C LYS A 45 -3.02 -3.30 7.12
N ASN A 46 -2.01 -2.78 7.81
CA ASN A 46 -2.12 -2.37 9.22
C ASN A 46 -3.05 -1.17 9.41
N ASN A 47 -3.39 -0.47 8.32
CA ASN A 47 -4.36 0.62 8.32
C ASN A 47 -5.78 0.19 7.89
N ASN A 48 -6.00 -1.09 7.56
CA ASN A 48 -7.33 -1.60 7.21
C ASN A 48 -8.36 -1.31 8.31
N ASN A 49 -9.54 -0.85 7.90
CA ASN A 49 -10.64 -0.36 8.74
C ASN A 49 -10.27 0.85 9.63
N LYS A 50 -9.34 1.70 9.18
CA LYS A 50 -8.97 2.93 9.89
C LYS A 50 -9.12 4.15 9.00
N LYS A 51 -9.66 5.24 9.56
CA LYS A 51 -9.70 6.58 8.95
C LYS A 51 -8.38 7.35 9.07
N SER A 52 -7.54 6.97 10.02
CA SER A 52 -6.22 7.55 10.25
C SER A 52 -5.31 6.50 10.88
N GLY A 53 -4.01 6.74 10.84
CA GLY A 53 -3.07 5.82 11.47
C GLY A 53 -1.63 6.17 11.19
N SER A 54 -0.78 5.16 11.27
CA SER A 54 0.66 5.30 11.05
C SER A 54 1.15 4.30 10.02
N VAL A 55 2.18 4.70 9.30
CA VAL A 55 2.98 3.84 8.44
C VAL A 55 4.45 4.00 8.83
N TYR A 56 5.23 2.95 8.64
CA TYR A 56 6.64 2.92 9.00
C TYR A 56 7.47 2.70 7.75
N TRP A 57 8.47 3.53 7.52
CA TRP A 57 9.36 3.40 6.39
C TRP A 57 10.80 3.67 6.81
N ARG A 58 11.65 2.63 6.69
CA ARG A 58 13.09 2.70 7.00
C ARG A 58 13.38 3.35 8.36
N GLY A 59 12.71 2.88 9.41
CA GLY A 59 12.83 3.40 10.78
C GLY A 59 12.05 4.68 11.09
N ASN A 60 11.50 5.37 10.10
CA ASN A 60 10.72 6.58 10.30
C ASN A 60 9.22 6.27 10.40
N ARG A 61 8.53 6.89 11.34
CA ARG A 61 7.08 6.80 11.49
C ARG A 61 6.41 8.01 10.85
N TYR A 62 5.39 7.77 10.04
CA TYR A 62 4.56 8.80 9.44
C TYR A 62 3.12 8.61 9.87
N THR A 63 2.48 9.67 10.36
CA THR A 63 1.05 9.68 10.75
C THR A 63 0.22 10.40 9.71
N GLY A 64 -0.97 9.89 9.42
CA GLY A 64 -1.82 10.47 8.39
C GLY A 64 -3.30 10.17 8.59
N VAL A 65 -4.12 11.06 8.03
CA VAL A 65 -5.56 10.86 7.85
C VAL A 65 -5.79 10.31 6.44
N TRP A 66 -6.44 9.16 6.38
CA TRP A 66 -6.81 8.41 5.18
C TRP A 66 -8.20 8.75 4.69
N ALA A 67 -9.11 9.12 5.60
CA ALA A 67 -10.43 9.61 5.26
C ALA A 67 -10.99 10.53 6.35
N ASN A 68 -11.84 11.46 5.94
CA ASN A 68 -12.70 12.23 6.83
C ASN A 68 -14.14 12.24 6.28
N ASN A 69 -15.01 13.08 6.83
CA ASN A 69 -16.41 13.13 6.44
C ASN A 69 -16.63 13.64 5.00
N SER A 70 -15.62 14.28 4.40
CA SER A 70 -15.72 14.90 3.08
C SER A 70 -14.94 14.14 2.01
N TYR A 71 -13.76 13.60 2.34
CA TYR A 71 -12.77 13.09 1.39
C TYR A 71 -12.11 11.80 1.84
N THR A 72 -11.60 11.04 0.86
CA THR A 72 -10.62 9.96 1.06
C THR A 72 -9.28 10.39 0.45
N TYR A 73 -8.18 9.94 1.05
CA TYR A 73 -6.82 10.38 0.73
C TYR A 73 -5.97 9.19 0.27
N CYS A 74 -6.39 8.53 -0.80
CA CYS A 74 -5.76 7.31 -1.32
C CYS A 74 -4.30 7.52 -1.76
N ALA A 75 -4.03 8.61 -2.47
CA ALA A 75 -2.66 8.98 -2.87
C ALA A 75 -1.75 9.25 -1.66
N ARG A 76 -2.30 9.84 -0.58
CA ARG A 76 -1.57 10.05 0.67
C ARG A 76 -1.21 8.73 1.35
N LEU A 77 -2.16 7.81 1.46
CA LEU A 77 -1.90 6.47 2.01
C LEU A 77 -0.77 5.80 1.22
N VAL A 78 -0.91 5.69 -0.10
CA VAL A 78 0.06 5.00 -0.97
C VAL A 78 1.44 5.62 -0.87
N ARG A 79 1.59 6.94 -1.07
CA ARG A 79 2.92 7.58 -1.01
C ARG A 79 3.57 7.41 0.37
N MET A 80 2.80 7.54 1.45
CA MET A 80 3.35 7.38 2.80
C MET A 80 3.71 5.91 3.09
N SER A 81 2.98 4.95 2.54
CA SER A 81 3.34 3.52 2.62
C SER A 81 4.73 3.23 2.02
N PHE A 82 5.23 4.09 1.13
CA PHE A 82 6.59 4.07 0.57
C PHE A 82 7.54 5.15 1.12
N GLY A 83 7.14 5.86 2.18
CA GLY A 83 7.93 6.97 2.74
C GLY A 83 8.18 8.11 1.76
N LYS A 84 7.23 8.40 0.86
CA LYS A 84 7.36 9.39 -0.21
C LYS A 84 6.68 10.72 0.06
N SER A 85 7.29 11.76 -0.50
CA SER A 85 6.90 13.17 -0.38
C SER A 85 5.51 13.44 -0.99
N ALA A 86 4.87 14.54 -0.59
CA ALA A 86 3.58 14.97 -1.12
C ALA A 86 3.72 15.68 -2.49
N ARG A 87 4.20 14.96 -3.51
CA ARG A 87 4.48 15.53 -4.84
C ARG A 87 3.24 15.71 -5.72
N PHE A 88 2.33 14.74 -5.72
CA PHE A 88 1.19 14.71 -6.64
C PHE A 88 -0.08 15.21 -5.96
N SER A 89 -0.81 16.09 -6.64
CA SER A 89 -2.10 16.64 -6.17
C SER A 89 -3.22 15.59 -6.16
N SER A 90 -3.12 14.55 -7.00
CA SER A 90 -4.13 13.50 -7.14
C SER A 90 -3.54 12.14 -7.53
N ALA A 91 -4.36 11.08 -7.43
CA ALA A 91 -3.97 9.74 -7.85
C ALA A 91 -3.78 9.64 -9.38
N ILE A 92 -4.58 10.36 -10.17
CA ILE A 92 -4.41 10.39 -11.63
C ILE A 92 -3.13 11.13 -12.03
N ASN A 93 -2.74 12.20 -11.33
CA ASN A 93 -1.45 12.86 -11.58
C ASN A 93 -0.26 11.93 -11.24
N MET A 94 -0.37 11.15 -10.16
CA MET A 94 0.61 10.12 -9.80
C MET A 94 0.70 9.03 -10.89
N PHE A 95 -0.44 8.54 -11.38
CA PHE A 95 -0.49 7.60 -12.51
C PHE A 95 0.19 8.17 -13.77
N ASN A 96 -0.18 9.38 -14.17
CA ASN A 96 0.35 10.03 -15.37
C ASN A 96 1.88 10.17 -15.33
N HIS A 97 2.44 10.42 -14.14
CA HIS A 97 3.89 10.44 -13.93
C HIS A 97 4.54 9.10 -14.29
N PHE A 98 4.11 8.01 -13.66
CA PHE A 98 4.67 6.69 -13.94
C PHE A 98 4.36 6.19 -15.36
N ASN A 99 3.23 6.61 -15.93
CA ASN A 99 2.88 6.30 -17.32
C ASN A 99 3.83 6.98 -18.30
N ARG A 100 4.19 8.26 -18.10
CA ARG A 100 5.18 8.96 -18.94
C ARG A 100 6.57 8.34 -18.88
N LEU A 101 6.90 7.69 -17.76
CA LEU A 101 8.14 6.94 -17.60
C LEU A 101 8.08 5.52 -18.18
N ASN A 102 6.96 5.10 -18.79
CA ASN A 102 6.71 3.75 -19.28
C ASN A 102 6.85 2.66 -18.20
N LEU A 103 6.53 3.00 -16.94
CA LEU A 103 6.66 2.08 -15.79
C LEU A 103 5.34 1.41 -15.38
N ILE A 104 4.23 1.74 -16.05
CA ILE A 104 2.94 1.11 -15.78
C ILE A 104 2.86 -0.25 -16.48
N ASN A 105 2.75 -1.29 -15.67
CA ASN A 105 2.37 -2.62 -16.14
C ASN A 105 0.84 -2.75 -16.17
N ARG A 106 0.28 -3.16 -17.32
CA ARG A 106 -1.16 -3.24 -17.56
C ARG A 106 -1.79 -4.59 -17.18
N SER A 107 -1.00 -5.55 -16.70
CA SER A 107 -1.52 -6.84 -16.22
C SER A 107 -2.47 -6.66 -15.04
N THR A 108 -3.48 -7.53 -14.96
CA THR A 108 -4.43 -7.64 -13.85
C THR A 108 -3.91 -8.47 -12.69
N ASN A 109 -2.64 -8.85 -12.69
CA ASN A 109 -2.00 -9.61 -11.61
C ASN A 109 -0.83 -8.80 -11.02
N PRO A 110 -1.11 -7.69 -10.32
CA PRO A 110 -0.07 -6.91 -9.64
C PRO A 110 0.60 -7.74 -8.54
N PRO A 111 1.94 -7.70 -8.41
CA PRO A 111 2.63 -8.39 -7.33
C PRO A 111 2.35 -7.71 -5.99
N LEU A 112 2.61 -8.43 -4.90
CA LEU A 112 2.53 -7.91 -3.53
C LEU A 112 3.23 -6.56 -3.42
N GLY A 113 2.59 -5.59 -2.77
CA GLY A 113 3.18 -4.28 -2.50
C GLY A 113 3.22 -3.33 -3.69
N ALA A 114 2.82 -3.74 -4.90
CA ALA A 114 2.73 -2.84 -6.05
C ALA A 114 1.70 -1.73 -5.81
N ALA A 115 1.98 -0.52 -6.31
CA ALA A 115 1.00 0.55 -6.34
C ALA A 115 0.09 0.37 -7.56
N VAL A 116 -1.20 0.16 -7.32
CA VAL A 116 -2.23 0.00 -8.36
C VAL A 116 -2.92 1.33 -8.63
N PHE A 117 -3.37 1.55 -9.87
CA PHE A 117 -4.01 2.79 -10.31
C PHE A 117 -5.35 2.55 -10.99
N TYR A 118 -6.24 3.51 -10.84
CA TYR A 118 -7.57 3.52 -11.43
C TYR A 118 -7.87 4.88 -12.05
N SER A 119 -8.72 4.89 -13.08
CA SER A 119 -9.11 6.09 -13.81
C SER A 119 -9.84 7.10 -12.94
N ALA A 120 -9.87 8.34 -13.41
CA ALA A 120 -10.81 9.33 -12.90
C ALA A 120 -12.25 8.84 -13.11
N HIS A 121 -13.10 9.03 -12.10
CA HIS A 121 -14.51 8.69 -12.14
C HIS A 121 -15.28 9.55 -11.12
N SER A 122 -16.57 9.79 -11.33
CA SER A 122 -17.39 10.63 -10.44
C SER A 122 -17.37 10.15 -8.98
N GLU A 123 -17.42 8.84 -8.74
CA GLU A 123 -17.30 8.23 -7.41
C GLU A 123 -15.97 8.53 -6.67
N ASN A 124 -14.90 8.87 -7.39
CA ASN A 124 -13.62 9.30 -6.82
C ASN A 124 -13.36 10.80 -6.99
N GLY A 125 -14.43 11.58 -7.24
CA GLY A 125 -14.33 13.03 -7.43
C GLY A 125 -13.55 13.43 -8.68
N ASN A 126 -13.39 12.52 -9.65
CA ASN A 126 -12.58 12.67 -10.85
C ASN A 126 -11.07 12.84 -10.60
N TYR A 127 -10.57 12.43 -9.42
CA TYR A 127 -9.15 12.52 -9.06
C TYR A 127 -8.35 11.25 -9.33
N GLY A 128 -9.01 10.22 -9.87
CA GLY A 128 -8.45 8.87 -9.97
C GLY A 128 -8.44 8.17 -8.62
N HIS A 129 -7.90 6.95 -8.60
CA HIS A 129 -7.71 6.23 -7.35
C HIS A 129 -6.43 5.40 -7.35
N THR A 130 -5.90 5.10 -6.17
CA THR A 130 -4.71 4.25 -6.03
C THR A 130 -4.72 3.44 -4.73
N GLY A 131 -4.02 2.31 -4.74
CA GLY A 131 -3.91 1.40 -3.60
C GLY A 131 -2.61 0.61 -3.61
N ILE A 132 -2.38 -0.16 -2.54
CA ILE A 132 -1.28 -1.13 -2.47
C ILE A 132 -1.83 -2.53 -2.68
N SER A 133 -1.30 -3.26 -3.67
CA SER A 133 -1.70 -4.65 -3.94
C SER A 133 -1.28 -5.58 -2.80
N ASP A 134 -2.12 -6.58 -2.52
CA ASP A 134 -1.77 -7.67 -1.61
C ASP A 134 -1.25 -8.93 -2.34
N GLY A 135 -1.00 -8.84 -3.65
CA GLY A 135 -0.53 -9.95 -4.48
C GLY A 135 -1.59 -10.99 -4.85
N SER A 136 -2.85 -10.80 -4.41
CA SER A 136 -3.96 -11.76 -4.62
C SER A 136 -5.13 -11.12 -5.38
N ARG A 137 -4.84 -10.23 -6.34
CA ARG A 137 -5.84 -9.42 -7.07
C ARG A 137 -6.73 -8.56 -6.17
N HIS A 138 -6.26 -8.22 -4.98
CA HIS A 138 -6.87 -7.22 -4.12
C HIS A 138 -5.88 -6.09 -3.84
N SER A 139 -6.41 -4.98 -3.34
CA SER A 139 -5.62 -3.86 -2.86
C SER A 139 -6.19 -3.27 -1.59
N TYR A 140 -5.30 -2.75 -0.74
CA TYR A 140 -5.65 -1.89 0.38
C TYR A 140 -5.59 -0.44 -0.10
N SER A 141 -6.68 0.29 0.06
CA SER A 141 -6.73 1.70 -0.31
C SER A 141 -7.76 2.48 0.50
N ALA A 142 -7.57 3.79 0.61
CA ALA A 142 -8.52 4.67 1.28
C ALA A 142 -9.74 4.91 0.39
N VAL A 143 -10.82 4.16 0.61
CA VAL A 143 -11.97 4.10 -0.31
C VAL A 143 -13.29 4.50 0.30
N ASN A 144 -13.36 4.60 1.62
CA ASN A 144 -14.62 4.79 2.32
C ASN A 144 -14.48 5.90 3.37
N LYS A 145 -15.39 6.87 3.37
CA LYS A 145 -15.37 8.01 4.32
C LYS A 145 -15.66 7.58 5.77
N THR A 146 -16.33 6.44 5.96
CA THR A 146 -16.70 5.85 7.26
C THR A 146 -15.65 4.89 7.79
N ASN A 147 -15.06 4.05 6.95
CA ASN A 147 -14.13 2.99 7.37
C ASN A 147 -12.68 3.28 6.96
N GLY A 148 -12.44 4.34 6.19
CA GLY A 148 -11.13 4.74 5.69
C GLY A 148 -10.54 3.72 4.70
N VAL A 149 -9.47 3.05 5.12
CA VAL A 149 -8.77 2.06 4.29
C VAL A 149 -9.51 0.73 4.30
N LEU A 150 -9.80 0.18 3.13
CA LEU A 150 -10.38 -1.15 2.98
C LEU A 150 -9.58 -2.01 2.01
N ARG A 151 -9.61 -3.32 2.24
CA ARG A 151 -9.23 -4.32 1.24
C ARG A 151 -10.37 -4.51 0.24
N LYS A 152 -10.10 -4.30 -1.05
CA LYS A 152 -11.07 -4.48 -2.14
C LYS A 152 -10.41 -5.19 -3.32
N SER A 153 -11.22 -5.87 -4.14
CA SER A 153 -10.75 -6.41 -5.43
C SER A 153 -10.18 -5.30 -6.30
N ILE A 154 -9.09 -5.56 -7.03
CA ILE A 154 -8.53 -4.57 -7.97
C ILE A 154 -9.43 -4.31 -9.18
N THR A 155 -10.43 -5.17 -9.41
CA THR A 155 -11.49 -4.95 -10.38
C THR A 155 -12.77 -4.63 -9.61
N GLY A 156 -13.34 -3.45 -9.84
CA GLY A 156 -14.58 -3.05 -9.18
C GLY A 156 -14.42 -2.53 -7.74
N ALA A 157 -13.20 -2.20 -7.27
CA ALA A 157 -13.02 -1.43 -6.03
C ALA A 157 -13.80 -0.11 -6.06
N PHE A 158 -13.89 0.47 -7.25
CA PHE A 158 -14.74 1.58 -7.67
C PHE A 158 -15.31 1.24 -9.04
N ARG A 159 -16.33 1.98 -9.48
CA ARG A 159 -16.73 1.97 -10.90
C ARG A 159 -15.66 2.52 -11.85
N ALA A 160 -14.55 3.05 -11.31
CA ALA A 160 -13.37 3.46 -12.07
C ALA A 160 -12.64 2.28 -12.70
N GLN A 161 -12.17 2.46 -13.94
CA GLN A 161 -11.41 1.47 -14.68
C GLN A 161 -10.04 1.25 -14.05
N TYR A 162 -9.63 0.00 -13.87
CA TYR A 162 -8.25 -0.33 -13.48
C TYR A 162 -7.28 0.03 -14.62
N LEU A 163 -6.27 0.82 -14.32
CA LEU A 163 -5.30 1.32 -15.29
C LEU A 163 -4.00 0.52 -15.30
N GLY A 164 -3.72 -0.30 -14.29
CA GLY A 164 -2.46 -1.03 -14.16
C GLY A 164 -1.77 -0.76 -12.82
N TYR A 165 -0.50 -1.11 -12.76
CA TYR A 165 0.32 -0.97 -11.56
C TYR A 165 1.75 -0.56 -11.87
N VAL A 166 2.44 -0.04 -10.85
CA VAL A 166 3.90 0.08 -10.83
C VAL A 166 4.45 -0.77 -9.68
N THR A 167 5.56 -1.46 -9.90
CA THR A 167 6.21 -2.26 -8.85
C THR A 167 6.69 -1.36 -7.72
N ALA A 168 6.83 -1.92 -6.51
CA ALA A 168 7.31 -1.18 -5.34
C ALA A 168 8.66 -0.51 -5.59
N ASP A 169 9.61 -1.21 -6.20
CA ASP A 169 10.94 -0.68 -6.49
C ASP A 169 10.89 0.46 -7.51
N ASN A 170 10.12 0.30 -8.59
CA ASN A 170 9.94 1.36 -9.58
C ASN A 170 9.23 2.58 -8.97
N PHE A 171 8.27 2.37 -8.07
CA PHE A 171 7.65 3.46 -7.31
C PHE A 171 8.71 4.21 -6.49
N VAL A 172 9.48 3.50 -5.67
CA VAL A 172 10.47 4.11 -4.78
C VAL A 172 11.56 4.83 -5.55
N ALA A 173 12.07 4.24 -6.63
CA ALA A 173 13.15 4.81 -7.43
C ALA A 173 12.73 6.01 -8.27
N ASN A 174 11.45 6.11 -8.66
CA ASN A 174 11.00 7.10 -9.65
C ASN A 174 9.94 8.09 -9.15
N HIS A 175 9.43 7.96 -7.91
CA HIS A 175 8.40 8.85 -7.39
C HIS A 175 8.83 10.32 -7.31
N ASP A 176 10.10 10.59 -6.99
CA ASP A 176 10.62 11.94 -6.76
C ASP A 176 11.52 12.47 -7.89
N ARG A 177 11.64 11.73 -9.00
CA ARG A 177 12.37 12.16 -10.23
C ARG A 177 11.54 13.11 -11.07
#